data_AF-A0A415H556-F1
#
_entry.id   AF-A0A415H556-F1
#
_cell.length_a   1.000
_cell.length_b   1.000
_cell.length_c   1.000
_cell.angle_alpha   90.00
_cell.angle_beta   90.00
_cell.angle_gamma   90.00
#
_symmetry.space_group_name_H-M   'P 1'
#
loop_
_entity.id
_entity.type
_entity.pdbx_description
1 polymer ?
#
loop_
_entity_poly.entity_id
_entity_poly.type
_entity_poly.pdbx_seq_one_letter_code
_entity_poly.pdbx_strand_id
1 'polypeptide(L)'
;MNINNYECDGQMSIEDFLVSNNQEVKRLLHSGEVVFEAIKGDVERHVVTDEHWYIEHLKTYGNRTRVHGAYGVVLDSNIGNRVFFEKEKAEKIAEIYLQNHEVIRASEINPIETVAYSYKTITTGKKMMAFYSVLDNGMVYVKGFTTFEHLMLKEHAKKEIKKFIERQEFKYSNPKKIEYIPKFKNMYRIKMKYDWDYAEARHSYAVG
;
A
#
# COMPACT_ATOMS: atom_id res chain seq x y z
N MET A 1 51.95 -23.87 -21.89
CA MET A 1 51.44 -22.49 -21.95
C MET A 1 50.82 -22.18 -20.62
N ASN A 2 51.39 -21.20 -19.91
CA ASN A 2 50.96 -20.79 -18.58
C ASN A 2 49.81 -19.78 -18.76
N ILE A 3 48.60 -20.11 -18.30
CA ILE A 3 47.37 -19.32 -18.58
C ILE A 3 47.22 -18.17 -17.56
N ASN A 4 48.18 -17.95 -16.67
CA ASN A 4 47.90 -17.22 -15.43
C ASN A 4 48.03 -15.69 -15.44
N ASN A 5 48.49 -15.03 -16.50
CA ASN A 5 48.65 -13.56 -16.45
C ASN A 5 48.11 -12.88 -17.71
N TYR A 6 46.79 -12.87 -17.88
CA TYR A 6 46.14 -11.95 -18.83
C TYR A 6 45.49 -10.82 -18.03
N GLU A 7 46.28 -9.82 -17.67
CA GLU A 7 45.77 -8.53 -17.18
C GLU A 7 45.54 -7.63 -18.40
N CYS A 8 44.26 -7.41 -18.73
CA CYS A 8 43.87 -6.38 -19.68
C CYS A 8 43.89 -5.03 -18.98
N ASP A 9 44.82 -4.15 -19.35
CA ASP A 9 44.83 -2.74 -18.90
C ASP A 9 43.45 -2.10 -19.11
N GLY A 10 42.82 -1.68 -18.01
CA GLY A 10 41.51 -1.00 -18.00
C GLY A 10 40.31 -1.85 -17.58
N GLN A 11 40.47 -3.14 -17.23
CA GLN A 11 39.40 -3.91 -16.59
C GLN A 11 39.44 -3.78 -15.07
N MET A 12 38.35 -3.28 -14.49
CA MET A 12 38.14 -3.26 -13.04
C MET A 12 37.87 -4.69 -12.55
N SER A 13 38.53 -5.10 -11.47
CA SER A 13 38.28 -6.41 -10.86
C SER A 13 36.85 -6.48 -10.30
N ILE A 14 36.32 -7.69 -10.08
CA ILE A 14 34.99 -7.86 -9.47
C ILE A 14 35.02 -7.28 -8.05
N GLU A 15 36.12 -7.45 -7.30
CA GLU A 15 36.26 -6.84 -5.98
C GLU A 15 36.24 -5.31 -6.06
N ASP A 16 36.96 -4.69 -6.99
CA ASP A 16 36.98 -3.23 -7.17
C ASP A 16 35.63 -2.70 -7.66
N PHE A 17 34.91 -3.44 -8.50
CA PHE A 17 33.54 -3.11 -8.89
C PHE A 17 32.62 -3.12 -7.66
N LEU A 18 32.71 -4.14 -6.80
CA LEU A 18 31.91 -4.24 -5.59
C LEU A 18 32.27 -3.14 -4.57
N VAL A 19 33.54 -2.74 -4.48
CA VAL A 19 34.00 -1.64 -3.61
C VAL A 19 33.57 -0.28 -4.16
N SER A 20 33.68 -0.04 -5.47
CA SER A 20 33.26 1.22 -6.10
C SER A 20 31.74 1.42 -6.05
N ASN A 21 30.96 0.34 -6.01
CA ASN A 21 29.50 0.36 -5.88
C ASN A 21 29.03 0.43 -4.42
N ASN A 22 29.94 0.28 -3.46
CA ASN A 22 29.71 0.50 -2.02
C ASN A 22 29.82 1.99 -1.69
N GLN A 23 29.04 2.84 -2.38
CA GLN A 23 28.81 4.18 -1.88
C GLN A 23 28.11 4.05 -0.52
N GLU A 24 28.81 4.45 0.53
CA GLU A 24 28.29 4.49 1.88
C GLU A 24 27.08 5.46 1.88
N VAL A 25 25.88 4.90 1.77
CA VAL A 25 24.64 5.68 1.75
C VAL A 25 24.56 6.39 3.10
N LYS A 26 24.68 7.71 3.08
CA LYS A 26 24.56 8.55 4.27
C LYS A 26 23.20 8.28 4.92
N ARG A 27 23.21 7.67 6.10
CA ARG A 27 22.01 7.15 6.76
C ARG A 27 21.31 8.27 7.54
N LEU A 28 20.06 8.54 7.21
CA LEU A 28 19.16 9.36 8.04
C LEU A 28 18.32 8.54 9.01
N LEU A 29 18.11 7.25 8.72
CA LEU A 29 17.32 6.34 9.55
C LEU A 29 18.15 5.12 9.99
N HIS A 30 17.84 4.62 11.17
CA HIS A 30 18.46 3.48 11.81
C HIS A 30 17.45 2.34 12.00
N SER A 31 17.94 1.10 11.94
CA SER A 31 17.10 -0.09 12.17
C SER A 31 16.39 -0.03 13.53
N GLY A 32 15.11 -0.37 13.54
CA GLY A 32 14.24 -0.29 14.72
C GLY A 32 13.58 1.07 14.93
N GLU A 33 14.03 2.14 14.25
CA GLU A 33 13.38 3.44 14.34
C GLU A 33 11.96 3.41 13.79
N VAL A 34 11.12 4.26 14.37
CA VAL A 34 9.71 4.40 14.00
C VAL A 34 9.54 5.74 13.34
N VAL A 35 8.95 5.73 12.15
CA VAL A 35 8.56 6.94 11.43
C VAL A 35 7.10 6.83 11.00
N PHE A 36 6.47 7.98 10.80
CA PHE A 36 5.09 8.13 10.40
C PHE A 36 5.03 8.82 9.05
N GLU A 37 4.44 8.16 8.05
CA GLU A 37 4.24 8.69 6.72
C GLU A 37 2.80 9.20 6.57
N ALA A 38 2.64 10.48 6.23
CA ALA A 38 1.38 11.03 5.77
C ALA A 38 1.16 10.62 4.30
N ILE A 39 0.16 9.79 4.07
CA ILE A 39 -0.27 9.35 2.75
C ILE A 39 -1.65 9.95 2.51
N LYS A 40 -1.69 11.07 1.79
CA LYS A 40 -2.91 11.86 1.60
C LYS A 40 -3.47 12.24 2.98
N GLY A 41 -4.70 11.86 3.27
CA GLY A 41 -5.36 12.07 4.55
C GLY A 41 -5.16 10.97 5.59
N ASP A 42 -4.34 9.98 5.32
CA ASP A 42 -4.07 8.88 6.26
C ASP A 42 -2.63 8.96 6.79
N VAL A 43 -2.40 8.42 7.99
CA VAL A 43 -1.07 8.32 8.60
C VAL A 43 -0.72 6.86 8.81
N GLU A 44 0.43 6.46 8.29
CA GLU A 44 0.91 5.10 8.36
C GLU A 44 2.20 5.01 9.17
N ARG A 45 2.26 4.00 10.03
CA ARG A 45 3.42 3.75 10.90
C ARG A 45 4.37 2.76 10.23
N HIS A 46 5.62 3.17 10.10
CA HIS A 46 6.70 2.37 9.56
C HIS A 46 7.70 2.03 10.67
N VAL A 47 8.23 0.80 10.64
CA VAL A 47 9.40 0.40 11.44
C VAL A 47 10.56 0.15 10.49
N VAL A 48 11.65 0.90 10.64
CA VAL A 48 12.84 0.81 9.80
C VAL A 48 13.54 -0.53 10.04
N THR A 49 13.97 -1.18 8.96
CA THR A 49 14.79 -2.39 9.00
C THR A 49 16.25 -2.05 8.72
N ASP A 50 17.15 -3.02 8.87
CA ASP A 50 18.54 -2.95 8.43
C ASP A 50 18.71 -3.11 6.91
N GLU A 51 17.69 -3.60 6.21
CA GLU A 51 17.65 -3.76 4.77
C GLU A 51 17.43 -2.42 4.03
N HIS A 52 17.87 -2.39 2.77
CA HIS A 52 17.62 -1.28 1.84
C HIS A 52 17.02 -1.84 0.54
N TRP A 53 16.29 -1.00 -0.18
CA TRP A 53 15.69 -1.38 -1.45
C TRP A 53 16.12 -0.43 -2.56
N TYR A 54 16.74 -0.97 -3.61
CA TYR A 54 17.08 -0.19 -4.79
C TYR A 54 15.83 0.13 -5.60
N ILE A 55 15.63 1.42 -5.88
CA ILE A 55 14.51 1.93 -6.67
C ILE A 55 15.05 2.35 -8.03
N GLU A 56 14.89 1.47 -9.01
CA GLU A 56 15.49 1.61 -10.34
C GLU A 56 15.17 2.95 -11.04
N HIS A 57 13.89 3.34 -11.06
CA HIS A 57 13.45 4.56 -11.73
C HIS A 57 13.93 5.86 -11.07
N LEU A 58 14.35 5.80 -9.81
CA LEU A 58 14.95 6.93 -9.09
C LEU A 58 16.48 6.82 -8.98
N LYS A 59 17.05 5.68 -9.42
CA LYS A 59 18.48 5.35 -9.28
C LYS A 59 19.01 5.61 -7.87
N THR A 60 18.23 5.23 -6.86
CA THR A 60 18.57 5.47 -5.45
C THR A 60 18.13 4.32 -4.56
N TYR A 61 18.67 4.25 -3.36
CA TYR A 61 18.24 3.32 -2.32
C TYR A 61 17.26 4.01 -1.37
N GLY A 62 16.21 3.29 -0.99
CA GLY A 62 15.33 3.68 0.10
C GLY A 62 15.50 2.76 1.30
N ASN A 63 15.20 3.29 2.49
CA ASN A 63 15.17 2.52 3.73
C ASN A 63 14.02 1.53 3.65
N ARG A 64 14.32 0.23 3.79
CA ARG A 64 13.28 -0.78 3.86
C ARG A 64 12.59 -0.66 5.22
N THR A 65 11.27 -0.81 5.22
CA THR A 65 10.45 -0.67 6.43
C THR A 65 9.44 -1.81 6.53
N ARG A 66 8.98 -2.11 7.75
CA ARG A 66 7.81 -2.94 8.01
C ARG A 66 6.57 -2.07 8.17
N VAL A 67 5.51 -2.44 7.47
CA VAL A 67 4.22 -1.75 7.49
C VAL A 67 3.10 -2.77 7.36
N HIS A 68 2.18 -2.83 8.34
CA HIS A 68 1.06 -3.79 8.38
C HIS A 68 1.43 -5.26 8.07
N GLY A 69 2.60 -5.74 8.55
CA GLY A 69 3.08 -7.10 8.30
C GLY A 69 3.60 -7.35 6.88
N ALA A 70 3.69 -6.30 6.06
CA ALA A 70 4.34 -6.28 4.77
C ALA A 70 5.59 -5.39 4.81
N TYR A 71 6.22 -5.22 3.65
CA TYR A 71 7.34 -4.32 3.49
C TYR A 71 6.93 -3.03 2.79
N GLY A 72 7.50 -1.92 3.24
CA GLY A 72 7.43 -0.61 2.60
C GLY A 72 8.83 -0.05 2.35
N VAL A 73 8.90 1.14 1.76
CA VAL A 73 10.15 1.85 1.51
C VAL A 73 9.97 3.33 1.83
N VAL A 74 10.88 3.88 2.63
CA VAL A 74 10.93 5.31 2.97
C VAL A 74 12.20 5.90 2.37
N LEU A 75 12.04 6.95 1.56
CA LEU A 75 13.14 7.73 1.04
C LEU A 75 13.54 8.81 2.04
N ASP A 76 14.84 9.03 2.17
CA ASP A 76 15.41 10.10 2.98
C ASP A 76 14.90 11.47 2.57
N SER A 77 14.68 11.68 1.26
CA SER A 77 14.11 12.93 0.72
C SER A 77 12.67 13.21 1.16
N ASN A 78 11.96 12.20 1.71
CA ASN A 78 10.60 12.38 2.23
C ASN A 78 10.58 12.82 3.70
N ILE A 79 11.70 12.68 4.42
CA ILE A 79 11.81 13.02 5.84
C ILE A 79 11.66 14.54 6.02
N GLY A 80 10.78 14.94 6.94
CA GLY A 80 10.42 16.34 7.18
C GLY A 80 9.41 16.94 6.20
N ASN A 81 9.08 16.23 5.10
CA ASN A 81 8.07 16.65 4.14
C ASN A 81 6.75 15.88 4.33
N ARG A 82 6.80 14.56 4.17
CA ARG A 82 5.65 13.67 4.39
C ARG A 82 5.94 12.54 5.36
N VAL A 83 7.21 12.29 5.68
CA VAL A 83 7.64 11.32 6.70
C VAL A 83 8.19 12.07 7.90
N PHE A 84 7.76 11.70 9.10
CA PHE A 84 8.12 12.37 10.35
C PHE A 84 8.42 11.36 11.46
N PHE A 85 9.25 11.75 12.42
CA PHE A 85 9.46 10.95 13.64
C PHE A 85 8.29 11.11 14.62
N GLU A 86 7.66 12.29 14.65
CA GLU A 86 6.48 12.56 15.47
C GLU A 86 5.18 12.32 14.68
N LYS A 87 4.27 11.54 15.26
CA LYS A 87 2.98 11.17 14.65
C LYS A 87 2.12 12.41 14.38
N GLU A 88 2.13 13.37 15.29
CA GLU A 88 1.32 14.59 15.26
C GLU A 88 1.68 15.47 14.05
N LYS A 89 2.95 15.48 13.62
CA LYS A 89 3.36 16.21 12.41
C LYS A 89 2.80 15.55 11.16
N ALA A 90 2.85 14.22 11.08
CA ALA A 90 2.24 13.48 9.97
C ALA A 90 0.71 13.68 9.94
N GLU A 91 0.05 13.64 11.10
CA GLU A 91 -1.40 13.89 11.23
C GLU A 91 -1.78 15.30 10.79
N LYS A 92 -0.96 16.31 11.10
CA LYS A 92 -1.19 17.68 10.64
C LYS A 92 -1.15 17.78 9.12
N ILE A 93 -0.17 17.15 8.47
CA ILE A 93 -0.09 17.10 6.99
C ILE A 93 -1.30 16.36 6.42
N ALA A 94 -1.69 15.24 7.03
CA ALA A 94 -2.84 14.47 6.60
C ALA A 94 -4.15 15.26 6.71
N GLU A 95 -4.37 15.98 7.81
CA GLU A 95 -5.57 16.78 8.00
C GLU A 95 -5.63 17.97 7.02
N ILE A 96 -4.49 18.62 6.72
CA ILE A 96 -4.41 19.63 5.66
C ILE A 96 -4.86 19.02 4.33
N TYR A 97 -4.44 17.79 4.00
CA TYR A 97 -4.88 17.13 2.78
C TYR A 97 -6.40 16.97 2.76
N LEU A 98 -6.98 16.44 3.84
CA LEU A 98 -8.40 16.14 3.93
C LEU A 98 -9.29 17.38 3.87
N GLN A 99 -8.81 18.54 4.32
CA GLN A 99 -9.53 19.81 4.22
C GLN A 99 -9.61 20.36 2.79
N ASN A 100 -8.69 19.93 1.92
CA ASN A 100 -8.53 20.47 0.57
C ASN A 100 -9.01 19.53 -0.54
N HIS A 101 -9.49 18.34 -0.21
CA HIS A 101 -9.86 17.30 -1.19
C HIS A 101 -11.23 16.70 -0.88
N GLU A 102 -11.89 16.18 -1.91
CA GLU A 102 -13.16 15.49 -1.78
C GLU A 102 -12.92 14.06 -1.27
N VAL A 103 -13.21 13.86 0.02
CA VAL A 103 -12.94 12.60 0.73
C VAL A 103 -14.16 12.23 1.55
N ILE A 104 -14.63 10.98 1.41
CA ILE A 104 -15.60 10.40 2.33
C ILE A 104 -14.82 9.88 3.55
N ARG A 105 -15.08 10.43 4.72
CA ARG A 105 -14.33 10.06 5.93
C ARG A 105 -14.74 8.67 6.38
N ALA A 106 -13.78 7.90 6.91
CA ALA A 106 -14.05 6.57 7.46
C ALA A 106 -15.14 6.60 8.55
N SER A 107 -15.20 7.68 9.33
CA SER A 107 -16.18 7.91 10.40
C SER A 107 -17.60 8.20 9.90
N GLU A 108 -17.76 8.54 8.62
CA GLU A 108 -19.05 8.87 8.01
C GLU A 108 -19.65 7.66 7.26
N ILE A 109 -18.92 6.54 7.20
CA ILE A 109 -19.35 5.33 6.51
C ILE A 109 -20.25 4.51 7.43
N ASN A 110 -21.54 4.46 7.09
CA ASN A 110 -22.56 3.73 7.85
C ASN A 110 -23.06 2.50 7.07
N PRO A 111 -22.55 1.29 7.37
CA PRO A 111 -23.03 0.09 6.72
C PRO A 111 -24.40 -0.34 7.26
N ILE A 112 -25.31 -0.70 6.35
CA ILE A 112 -26.60 -1.34 6.68
C ILE A 112 -26.54 -2.87 6.53
N GLU A 113 -25.66 -3.35 5.65
CA GLU A 113 -25.43 -4.78 5.42
C GLU A 113 -23.95 -4.99 5.12
N THR A 114 -23.37 -6.06 5.66
CA THR A 114 -22.03 -6.53 5.29
C THR A 114 -22.07 -8.01 4.95
N VAL A 115 -21.48 -8.37 3.81
CA VAL A 115 -21.28 -9.76 3.42
C VAL A 115 -19.79 -10.01 3.26
N ALA A 116 -19.26 -10.94 4.05
CA ALA A 116 -17.85 -11.27 4.08
C ALA A 116 -17.61 -12.76 3.81
N TYR A 117 -16.48 -13.03 3.17
CA TYR A 117 -16.02 -14.37 2.81
C TYR A 117 -14.54 -14.53 3.17
N SER A 118 -14.14 -15.76 3.51
CA SER A 118 -12.73 -16.09 3.70
C SER A 118 -12.37 -17.49 3.24
N TYR A 119 -11.11 -17.68 2.88
CA TYR A 119 -10.51 -18.98 2.62
C TYR A 119 -9.05 -18.99 3.08
N LYS A 120 -8.42 -20.16 3.15
CA LYS A 120 -6.97 -20.28 3.35
C LYS A 120 -6.32 -20.62 2.02
N THR A 121 -5.25 -19.91 1.67
CA THR A 121 -4.45 -20.27 0.48
C THR A 121 -3.84 -21.65 0.67
N ILE A 122 -3.83 -22.46 -0.39
CA ILE A 122 -3.25 -23.81 -0.35
C ILE A 122 -1.71 -23.73 -0.20
N THR A 123 -1.09 -22.74 -0.85
CA THR A 123 0.38 -22.60 -0.91
C THR A 123 1.00 -22.07 0.37
N THR A 124 0.38 -21.11 1.03
CA THR A 124 0.96 -20.41 2.20
C THR A 124 0.15 -20.59 3.48
N GLY A 125 -1.02 -21.22 3.43
CA GLY A 125 -1.94 -21.34 4.57
C GLY A 125 -2.52 -20.00 5.05
N LYS A 126 -2.21 -18.89 4.37
CA LYS A 126 -2.61 -17.54 4.75
C LYS A 126 -4.12 -17.39 4.60
N LYS A 127 -4.77 -16.84 5.61
CA LYS A 127 -6.19 -16.49 5.54
C LYS A 127 -6.37 -15.29 4.60
N MET A 128 -7.13 -15.50 3.54
CA MET A 128 -7.60 -14.48 2.63
C MET A 128 -9.03 -14.12 3.00
N MET A 129 -9.38 -12.85 2.87
CA MET A 129 -10.71 -12.34 3.21
C MET A 129 -11.14 -11.30 2.19
N ALA A 130 -12.42 -11.28 1.86
CA ALA A 130 -13.05 -10.27 1.03
C ALA A 130 -14.42 -9.93 1.62
N PHE A 131 -14.87 -8.70 1.43
CA PHE A 131 -16.21 -8.30 1.83
C PHE A 131 -16.73 -7.17 0.94
N TYR A 132 -18.04 -7.01 0.94
CA TYR A 132 -18.67 -5.75 0.57
C TYR A 132 -19.64 -5.31 1.66
N SER A 133 -19.85 -4.00 1.77
CA SER A 133 -20.84 -3.38 2.65
C SER A 133 -21.76 -2.49 1.84
N VAL A 134 -23.06 -2.70 1.96
CA VAL A 134 -24.06 -1.76 1.44
C VAL A 134 -24.23 -0.67 2.48
N LEU A 135 -24.15 0.58 2.06
CA LEU A 135 -24.26 1.74 2.94
C LEU A 135 -25.69 2.29 2.94
N ASP A 136 -26.05 3.06 3.96
CA ASP A 136 -27.38 3.69 4.13
C ASP A 136 -27.81 4.57 2.95
N ASN A 137 -26.85 5.23 2.30
CA ASN A 137 -27.06 6.06 1.12
C ASN A 137 -27.13 5.26 -0.21
N GLY A 138 -27.00 3.93 -0.15
CA GLY A 138 -27.03 3.02 -1.30
C GLY A 138 -25.71 2.86 -2.05
N MET A 139 -24.63 3.50 -1.60
CA MET A 139 -23.28 3.21 -2.08
C MET A 139 -22.82 1.82 -1.60
N VAL A 140 -21.78 1.29 -2.23
CA VAL A 140 -21.20 0.00 -1.84
C VAL A 140 -19.70 0.13 -1.63
N TYR A 141 -19.26 -0.20 -0.43
CA TYR A 141 -17.85 -0.33 -0.07
C TYR A 141 -17.39 -1.76 -0.33
N VAL A 142 -16.23 -1.96 -0.95
CA VAL A 142 -15.75 -3.28 -1.36
C VAL A 142 -14.27 -3.45 -1.04
N LYS A 143 -13.95 -4.61 -0.47
CA LYS A 143 -12.60 -5.13 -0.30
C LYS A 143 -12.52 -6.50 -0.96
N GLY A 144 -11.88 -6.60 -2.12
CA GLY A 144 -11.61 -7.89 -2.77
C GLY A 144 -10.53 -8.69 -2.04
N PHE A 145 -10.33 -9.96 -2.41
CA PHE A 145 -9.30 -10.80 -1.76
C PHE A 145 -7.89 -10.20 -1.86
N THR A 146 -7.57 -9.63 -3.02
CA THR A 146 -6.24 -9.08 -3.37
C THR A 146 -6.28 -7.62 -3.84
N THR A 147 -7.45 -6.99 -3.87
CA THR A 147 -7.60 -5.61 -4.36
C THR A 147 -7.61 -4.62 -3.21
N PHE A 148 -7.29 -3.37 -3.54
CA PHE A 148 -7.52 -2.22 -2.66
C PHE A 148 -9.00 -2.10 -2.26
N GLU A 149 -9.21 -1.48 -1.11
CA GLU A 149 -10.54 -1.07 -0.68
C GLU A 149 -11.02 0.10 -1.53
N HIS A 150 -12.25 0.00 -2.00
CA HIS A 150 -12.85 0.98 -2.90
C HIS A 150 -14.33 1.12 -2.63
N LEU A 151 -14.91 2.20 -3.14
CA LEU A 151 -16.32 2.50 -2.98
C LEU A 151 -16.93 2.87 -4.34
N MET A 152 -18.14 2.38 -4.54
CA MET A 152 -18.94 2.60 -5.73
C MET A 152 -20.17 3.44 -5.40
N LEU A 153 -20.46 4.40 -6.27
CA LEU A 153 -21.70 5.17 -6.22
C LEU A 153 -22.91 4.26 -6.45
N LYS A 154 -24.08 4.74 -6.03
CA LYS A 154 -25.34 3.97 -6.05
C LYS A 154 -25.70 3.42 -7.43
N GLU A 155 -25.43 4.18 -8.47
CA GLU A 155 -25.63 3.80 -9.88
C GLU A 155 -24.75 2.63 -10.32
N HIS A 156 -23.58 2.44 -9.70
CA HIS A 156 -22.62 1.38 -10.02
C HIS A 156 -22.66 0.21 -9.02
N ALA A 157 -23.27 0.40 -7.84
CA ALA A 157 -23.35 -0.55 -6.74
C ALA A 157 -23.74 -1.98 -7.16
N LYS A 158 -24.86 -2.13 -7.89
CA LYS A 158 -25.36 -3.46 -8.31
C LYS A 158 -24.38 -4.20 -9.22
N LYS A 159 -23.73 -3.47 -10.12
CA LYS A 159 -22.73 -4.03 -11.03
C LYS A 159 -21.52 -4.52 -10.26
N GLU A 160 -21.08 -3.78 -9.24
CA GLU A 160 -19.92 -4.16 -8.45
C GLU A 160 -20.19 -5.34 -7.52
N ILE A 161 -21.36 -5.42 -6.88
CA ILE A 161 -21.74 -6.61 -6.10
C ILE A 161 -21.76 -7.86 -6.98
N LYS A 162 -22.30 -7.75 -8.20
CA LYS A 162 -22.28 -8.86 -9.17
C LYS A 162 -20.85 -9.28 -9.51
N LYS A 163 -19.99 -8.31 -9.88
CA LYS A 163 -18.55 -8.55 -10.14
C LYS A 163 -17.87 -9.22 -8.94
N PHE A 164 -18.20 -8.82 -7.71
CA PHE A 164 -17.62 -9.38 -6.49
C PHE A 164 -17.89 -10.88 -6.36
N ILE A 165 -19.13 -11.33 -6.59
CA ILE A 165 -19.52 -12.75 -6.47
C ILE A 165 -18.96 -13.58 -7.65
N GLU A 166 -18.80 -12.96 -8.82
CA GLU A 166 -18.27 -13.62 -10.04
C GLU A 166 -16.73 -13.74 -10.07
N ARG A 167 -16.02 -13.32 -9.01
CA ARG A 167 -14.55 -13.40 -8.96
C ARG A 167 -14.07 -14.85 -8.99
N GLN A 168 -12.91 -15.07 -9.63
CA GLN A 168 -12.33 -16.40 -9.83
C GLN A 168 -12.06 -17.14 -8.51
N GLU A 169 -11.75 -16.44 -7.43
CA GLU A 169 -11.54 -17.01 -6.11
C GLU A 169 -12.78 -17.77 -5.61
N PHE A 170 -13.99 -17.33 -5.96
CA PHE A 170 -15.22 -18.07 -5.63
C PHE A 170 -15.28 -19.43 -6.31
N LYS A 171 -14.79 -19.51 -7.55
CA LYS A 171 -14.74 -20.74 -8.35
C LYS A 171 -13.64 -21.70 -7.90
N TYR A 172 -12.43 -21.18 -7.65
CA TYR A 172 -11.25 -22.03 -7.47
C TYR A 172 -10.82 -22.20 -6.01
N SER A 173 -11.24 -21.32 -5.11
CA SER A 173 -10.84 -21.35 -3.70
C SER A 173 -12.00 -21.60 -2.74
N ASN A 174 -13.23 -21.68 -3.25
CA ASN A 174 -14.46 -21.99 -2.51
C ASN A 174 -14.54 -21.30 -1.13
N PRO A 175 -14.52 -19.96 -1.09
CA PRO A 175 -14.48 -19.21 0.14
C PRO A 175 -15.80 -19.33 0.91
N LYS A 176 -15.69 -19.42 2.24
CA LYS A 176 -16.83 -19.58 3.13
C LYS A 176 -17.31 -18.22 3.63
N LYS A 177 -18.63 -18.03 3.68
CA LYS A 177 -19.24 -16.84 4.32
C LYS A 177 -18.86 -16.82 5.80
N ILE A 178 -18.53 -15.64 6.31
CA ILE A 178 -18.15 -15.42 7.71
C ILE A 178 -18.87 -14.21 8.29
N GLU A 179 -19.01 -14.17 9.60
CA GLU A 179 -19.33 -12.95 10.32
C GLU A 179 -18.07 -12.08 10.43
N TYR A 180 -18.20 -10.80 10.10
CA TYR A 180 -17.10 -9.85 10.09
C TYR A 180 -17.63 -8.42 10.19
N ILE A 181 -17.00 -7.61 11.03
CA ILE A 181 -17.26 -6.17 11.16
C ILE A 181 -16.07 -5.43 10.54
N PRO A 182 -16.25 -4.76 9.39
CA PRO A 182 -15.18 -4.05 8.72
C PRO A 182 -14.67 -2.84 9.51
N LYS A 183 -13.37 -2.59 9.40
CA LYS A 183 -12.79 -1.28 9.71
C LYS A 183 -12.65 -0.51 8.40
N PHE A 184 -13.46 0.53 8.22
CA PHE A 184 -13.44 1.34 7.02
C PHE A 184 -12.24 2.29 6.98
N LYS A 185 -11.88 2.71 5.77
CA LYS A 185 -10.83 3.70 5.49
C LYS A 185 -11.44 4.95 4.84
N ASN A 186 -10.69 6.04 4.87
CA ASN A 186 -11.02 7.23 4.09
C ASN A 186 -11.03 6.87 2.59
N MET A 187 -12.06 7.30 1.88
CA MET A 187 -12.26 7.01 0.46
C MET A 187 -12.07 8.28 -0.34
N TYR A 188 -11.09 8.28 -1.23
CA TYR A 188 -10.68 9.44 -2.03
C TYR A 188 -11.22 9.30 -3.45
N ARG A 189 -11.82 10.36 -3.97
CA ARG A 189 -12.43 10.36 -5.29
C ARG A 189 -11.40 10.08 -6.38
N ILE A 190 -11.76 9.25 -7.36
CA ILE A 190 -10.98 9.03 -8.57
C ILE A 190 -11.50 10.00 -9.64
N LYS A 191 -10.63 10.92 -10.10
CA LYS A 191 -11.00 12.00 -11.04
C LYS A 191 -10.81 11.64 -12.52
N MET A 192 -10.25 10.48 -12.81
CA MET A 192 -10.07 9.98 -14.17
C MET A 192 -11.02 8.83 -14.48
N LYS A 193 -11.17 8.51 -15.77
CA LYS A 193 -11.97 7.34 -16.17
C LYS A 193 -11.33 6.06 -15.62
N TYR A 194 -12.00 5.47 -14.64
CA TYR A 194 -11.56 4.26 -13.97
C TYR A 194 -12.76 3.40 -13.58
N ASP A 195 -12.49 2.15 -13.21
CA ASP A 195 -13.54 1.18 -12.86
C ASP A 195 -14.19 1.46 -11.49
N TRP A 196 -13.55 2.27 -10.64
CA TRP A 196 -14.00 2.63 -9.30
C TRP A 196 -14.25 4.13 -9.17
N ASP A 197 -15.22 4.51 -8.34
CA ASP A 197 -15.55 5.91 -8.09
C ASP A 197 -14.64 6.52 -7.00
N TYR A 198 -14.35 5.75 -5.94
CA TYR A 198 -13.44 6.12 -4.87
C TYR A 198 -12.54 4.95 -4.49
N ALA A 199 -11.34 5.23 -3.97
CA ALA A 199 -10.49 4.20 -3.38
C ALA A 199 -9.65 4.71 -2.20
N GLU A 200 -9.05 3.79 -1.45
CA GLU A 200 -8.16 4.14 -0.33
C GLU A 200 -6.90 4.91 -0.76
N ALA A 201 -6.24 5.57 0.20
CA ALA A 201 -5.14 6.50 -0.04
C ALA A 201 -3.95 5.91 -0.83
N ARG A 202 -3.68 4.61 -0.73
CA ARG A 202 -2.56 3.99 -1.44
C ARG A 202 -2.84 3.73 -2.92
N HIS A 203 -4.10 3.86 -3.37
CA HIS A 203 -4.41 3.74 -4.78
C HIS A 203 -3.96 4.99 -5.56
N SER A 204 -3.19 4.80 -6.65
CA SER A 204 -2.53 5.89 -7.37
C SER A 204 -3.49 6.92 -7.97
N TYR A 205 -4.68 6.48 -8.43
CA TYR A 205 -5.67 7.38 -9.03
C TYR A 205 -6.64 8.00 -8.03
N ALA A 206 -6.59 7.58 -6.77
CA ALA A 206 -7.47 8.07 -5.72
C ALA A 206 -6.84 9.34 -5.13
N VAL A 207 -7.19 10.50 -5.69
CA VAL A 207 -6.57 11.78 -5.33
C VAL A 207 -7.48 12.63 -4.44
N GLY A 208 -8.80 12.41 -4.49
CA GLY A 208 -9.76 13.32 -3.87
C GLY A 208 -9.82 14.67 -4.59
#